data_AF-A0A973JE03-F1
#
_entry.id   AF-A0A973JE03-F1
#
_cell.length_a   1.000
_cell.length_b   1.000
_cell.length_c   1.000
_cell.angle_alpha   90.00
_cell.angle_beta   90.00
_cell.angle_gamma   90.00
#
_symmetry.space_group_name_H-M   'P 1'
#
loop_
_entity.id
_entity.type
_entity.pdbx_description
1 polymer ?
#
loop_
_entity_poly.entity_id
_entity_poly.type
_entity_poly.pdbx_seq_one_letter_code
_entity_poly.pdbx_strand_id
1 'polypeptide(L)'
;MITISGYLHRNILRDIIRRWMYCDLDSSDVDTIARLVHFNNVYVSRYLKIFSEKVFQALHGSSLYSKPAFLKGDLKDMIVANPPYRNSRIDALIHNYHADPGRFYRETPFQATLYFKRDNGAEDYIGSNRIKRVHRLAEKSARKIIDMIFDAIRKHADVLADERARFLGIPRHQLLTPQEEMTAEFLRAENRLLEDFKEKRKLHYAEDMVINDVAGMKVIIDNSEQHRLLDALGLMSDCEIVENERHSGKYNATNLIVSFKPPREEILAQPLSEKIVEIMRIRGLNPEESNRAFAEFVGSGEETVCLEIIVSDYEEML
;
A
#
# COMPACT_ATOMS: atom_id res chain seq x y z
N MET A 1 2.89 15.95 -1.75
CA MET A 1 2.60 15.56 -0.32
C MET A 1 1.99 14.16 -0.29
N ILE A 2 2.08 13.41 0.81
CA ILE A 2 1.64 12.00 0.83
C ILE A 2 0.15 11.85 0.55
N THR A 3 -0.16 11.01 -0.44
CA THR A 3 -1.51 10.61 -0.80
C THR A 3 -1.65 9.10 -0.71
N ILE A 4 -2.67 8.64 0.00
CA ILE A 4 -3.00 7.22 0.14
C ILE A 4 -4.17 6.92 -0.81
N SER A 5 -3.90 6.34 -1.96
CA SER A 5 -4.88 6.26 -3.07
C SER A 5 -6.04 5.28 -2.81
N GLY A 6 -5.80 4.27 -1.97
CA GLY A 6 -6.82 3.28 -1.58
C GLY A 6 -7.81 3.76 -0.51
N TYR A 7 -7.66 5.00 -0.01
CA TYR A 7 -8.52 5.61 1.00
C TYR A 7 -9.45 6.66 0.40
N LEU A 8 -10.63 6.75 0.98
CA LEU A 8 -11.51 7.91 0.88
C LEU A 8 -10.97 9.06 1.73
N HIS A 9 -11.34 10.27 1.34
CA HIS A 9 -10.94 11.54 1.94
C HIS A 9 -9.42 11.70 1.99
N ARG A 10 -8.72 11.20 0.97
CA ARG A 10 -7.24 11.19 0.91
C ARG A 10 -6.66 12.61 0.94
N ASN A 11 -7.42 13.58 0.42
CA ASN A 11 -7.06 15.00 0.49
C ASN A 11 -7.10 15.56 1.91
N ILE A 12 -8.05 15.13 2.74
CA ILE A 12 -8.15 15.56 4.15
C ILE A 12 -6.96 15.01 4.94
N LEU A 13 -6.66 13.72 4.78
CA LEU A 13 -5.48 13.12 5.44
C LEU A 13 -4.18 13.80 5.00
N ARG A 14 -4.04 14.08 3.70
CA ARG A 14 -2.90 14.82 3.14
C ARG A 14 -2.77 16.22 3.73
N ASP A 15 -3.89 16.91 3.94
CA ASP A 15 -3.91 18.24 4.55
C ASP A 15 -3.49 18.20 6.02
N ILE A 16 -4.01 17.25 6.79
CA ILE A 16 -3.63 17.04 8.20
C ILE A 16 -2.13 16.76 8.30
N ILE A 17 -1.59 15.83 7.50
CA ILE A 17 -0.15 15.53 7.47
C ILE A 17 0.65 16.79 7.15
N ARG A 18 0.24 17.57 6.14
CA ARG A 18 0.89 18.83 5.79
C ARG A 18 0.90 19.79 6.97
N ARG A 19 -0.26 20.03 7.58
CA ARG A 19 -0.40 20.98 8.70
C ARG A 19 0.46 20.57 9.90
N TRP A 20 0.45 19.29 10.25
CA TRP A 20 1.27 18.77 11.35
C TRP A 20 2.77 18.93 11.08
N MET A 21 3.23 18.77 9.84
CA MET A 21 4.62 19.04 9.46
C MET A 21 5.05 20.50 9.68
N TYR A 22 4.13 21.45 9.57
CA TYR A 22 4.39 22.88 9.82
C TYR A 22 3.93 23.34 11.21
N CYS A 23 3.74 22.40 12.15
CA CYS A 23 3.28 22.68 13.52
C CYS A 23 1.95 23.45 13.57
N ASP A 24 1.07 23.26 12.57
CA ASP A 24 -0.20 23.97 12.39
C ASP A 24 -1.39 23.07 12.81
N LEU A 25 -1.39 22.66 14.07
CA LEU A 25 -2.34 21.66 14.60
C LEU A 25 -3.75 22.25 14.76
N ASP A 26 -4.78 21.49 14.38
CA ASP A 26 -6.18 21.80 14.67
C ASP A 26 -6.72 20.86 15.76
N SER A 27 -7.55 21.39 16.66
CA SER A 27 -8.13 20.63 17.78
C SER A 27 -8.95 19.41 17.34
N SER A 28 -9.49 19.42 16.12
CA SER A 28 -10.31 18.35 15.55
C SER A 28 -9.50 17.26 14.83
N ASP A 29 -8.19 17.44 14.68
CA ASP A 29 -7.35 16.53 13.88
C ASP A 29 -7.35 15.11 14.44
N VAL A 30 -7.26 14.98 15.76
CA VAL A 30 -7.16 13.67 16.43
C VAL A 30 -8.41 12.82 16.17
N ASP A 31 -9.59 13.44 16.23
CA ASP A 31 -10.86 12.75 15.96
C ASP A 31 -11.05 12.50 14.46
N THR A 32 -10.64 13.45 13.62
CA THR A 32 -10.70 13.30 12.17
C THR A 32 -9.81 12.15 11.69
N ILE A 33 -8.57 12.06 12.19
CA ILE A 33 -7.66 10.94 11.89
C ILE A 33 -8.28 9.61 12.32
N ALA A 34 -8.86 9.55 13.52
CA ALA A 34 -9.47 8.31 14.00
C ALA A 34 -10.61 7.84 13.10
N ARG A 35 -11.51 8.76 12.70
CA ARG A 35 -12.59 8.46 11.74
C ARG A 35 -12.02 8.03 10.40
N LEU A 36 -11.06 8.78 9.85
CA LEU A 36 -10.39 8.44 8.59
C LEU A 36 -9.80 7.03 8.63
N VAL A 37 -9.09 6.68 9.70
CA VAL A 37 -8.44 5.37 9.84
C VAL A 37 -9.45 4.24 9.96
N HIS A 38 -10.43 4.36 10.87
CA HIS A 38 -11.36 3.28 11.14
C HIS A 38 -12.38 3.08 10.02
N PHE A 39 -12.95 4.16 9.49
CA PHE A 39 -13.91 4.07 8.40
C PHE A 39 -13.24 3.62 7.10
N ASN A 40 -12.04 4.10 6.76
CA ASN A 40 -11.32 3.55 5.61
C ASN A 40 -10.98 2.07 5.78
N ASN A 41 -10.60 1.61 6.96
CA ASN A 41 -10.33 0.18 7.16
C ASN A 41 -11.58 -0.68 6.88
N VAL A 42 -12.75 -0.23 7.34
CA VAL A 42 -14.03 -0.92 7.02
C VAL A 42 -14.32 -0.86 5.53
N TYR A 43 -14.21 0.32 4.91
CA TYR A 43 -14.47 0.52 3.49
C TYR A 43 -13.57 -0.36 2.61
N VAL A 44 -12.27 -0.33 2.88
CA VAL A 44 -11.25 -1.14 2.20
C VAL A 44 -11.52 -2.62 2.34
N SER A 45 -11.82 -3.09 3.56
CA SER A 45 -12.12 -4.50 3.77
C SER A 45 -13.34 -4.98 2.97
N ARG A 46 -14.34 -4.12 2.76
CA ARG A 46 -15.55 -4.47 2.03
C ARG A 46 -15.33 -4.44 0.53
N TYR A 47 -14.78 -3.35 -0.01
CA TYR A 47 -14.57 -3.27 -1.46
C TYR A 47 -13.53 -4.28 -1.94
N LEU A 48 -12.48 -4.55 -1.16
CA LEU A 48 -11.41 -5.46 -1.58
C LEU A 48 -11.94 -6.89 -1.68
N LYS A 49 -12.83 -7.29 -0.76
CA LYS A 49 -13.52 -8.58 -0.84
C LYS A 49 -14.35 -8.67 -2.12
N ILE A 50 -15.21 -7.69 -2.38
CA ILE A 50 -16.07 -7.65 -3.57
C ILE A 50 -15.23 -7.69 -4.85
N PHE A 51 -14.19 -6.85 -4.91
CA PHE A 51 -13.29 -6.79 -6.07
C PHE A 51 -12.59 -8.13 -6.31
N SER A 52 -11.98 -8.71 -5.28
CA SER A 52 -11.28 -10.00 -5.41
C SER A 52 -12.22 -11.13 -5.82
N GLU A 53 -13.44 -11.17 -5.28
CA GLU A 53 -14.45 -12.17 -5.67
C GLU A 53 -14.83 -12.01 -7.15
N LYS A 54 -15.09 -10.78 -7.62
CA LYS A 54 -15.37 -10.52 -9.04
C LYS A 54 -14.24 -10.98 -9.96
N VAL A 55 -13.00 -10.60 -9.64
CA VAL A 55 -11.82 -10.93 -10.45
C VAL A 55 -11.58 -12.44 -10.47
N PHE A 56 -11.57 -13.10 -9.32
CA PHE A 56 -11.37 -14.55 -9.28
C PHE A 56 -12.52 -15.32 -9.92
N GLN A 57 -13.76 -14.83 -9.81
CA GLN A 57 -14.90 -15.46 -10.47
C GLN A 57 -14.83 -15.34 -11.99
N ALA A 58 -14.40 -14.18 -12.50
CA ALA A 58 -14.15 -14.00 -13.93
C ALA A 58 -13.02 -14.90 -14.44
N LEU A 59 -11.98 -15.13 -13.64
CA LEU A 59 -10.84 -15.97 -14.02
C LEU A 59 -11.10 -17.47 -13.91
N HIS A 60 -11.80 -17.92 -12.87
CA HIS A 60 -11.87 -19.35 -12.51
C HIS A 60 -13.30 -19.91 -12.43
N GLY A 61 -14.33 -19.08 -12.60
CA GLY A 61 -15.73 -19.48 -12.51
C GLY A 61 -16.29 -19.52 -11.09
N SER A 62 -17.40 -20.24 -10.89
CA SER A 62 -18.30 -20.05 -9.74
C SER A 62 -18.00 -20.88 -8.49
N SER A 63 -17.04 -21.81 -8.53
CA SER A 63 -16.74 -22.72 -7.41
C SER A 63 -15.56 -22.23 -6.57
N LEU A 64 -15.69 -21.00 -6.08
CA LEU A 64 -14.69 -20.36 -5.24
C LEU A 64 -15.02 -20.54 -3.76
N TYR A 65 -13.99 -20.70 -2.94
CA TYR A 65 -14.12 -20.56 -1.50
C TYR A 65 -12.94 -19.77 -0.95
N SER A 66 -13.15 -19.13 0.20
CA SER A 66 -12.16 -18.27 0.83
C SER A 66 -11.92 -18.64 2.28
N LYS A 67 -10.68 -18.50 2.77
CA LYS A 67 -10.30 -18.72 4.17
C LYS A 67 -9.53 -17.50 4.69
N PRO A 68 -9.77 -17.05 5.94
CA PRO A 68 -8.93 -16.03 6.53
C PRO A 68 -7.55 -16.60 6.87
N ALA A 69 -6.52 -15.76 6.72
CA ALA A 69 -5.17 -16.01 7.22
C ALA A 69 -4.76 -14.85 8.14
N PHE A 70 -4.03 -15.16 9.21
CA PHE A 70 -3.59 -14.21 10.23
C PHE A 70 -2.07 -14.18 10.41
N LEU A 71 -1.39 -15.26 10.07
CA LEU A 71 0.06 -15.40 10.06
C LEU A 71 0.55 -15.73 8.64
N LYS A 72 1.79 -15.36 8.36
CA LYS A 72 2.42 -15.70 7.08
C LYS A 72 2.57 -17.21 6.92
N GLY A 73 2.70 -17.93 8.05
CA GLY A 73 2.67 -19.38 8.12
C GLY A 73 1.39 -20.00 7.60
N ASP A 74 0.22 -19.43 7.92
CA ASP A 74 -1.06 -19.94 7.44
C ASP A 74 -1.08 -20.02 5.90
N LEU A 75 -0.55 -18.97 5.25
CA LEU A 75 -0.40 -18.94 3.81
C LEU A 75 0.64 -19.97 3.33
N LYS A 76 1.85 -19.96 3.90
CA LYS A 76 2.96 -20.84 3.45
C LYS A 76 2.64 -22.33 3.63
N ASP A 77 2.02 -22.69 4.75
CA ASP A 77 1.59 -24.06 5.03
C ASP A 77 0.57 -24.54 3.99
N MET A 78 -0.37 -23.68 3.56
CA MET A 78 -1.34 -24.01 2.51
C MET A 78 -0.70 -24.19 1.14
N ILE A 79 0.21 -23.30 0.77
CA ILE A 79 0.88 -23.34 -0.55
C ILE A 79 1.71 -24.62 -0.68
N VAL A 80 2.43 -25.00 0.38
CA VAL A 80 3.30 -26.17 0.39
C VAL A 80 2.52 -27.48 0.46
N ALA A 81 1.32 -27.48 1.06
CA ALA A 81 0.50 -28.68 1.21
C ALA A 81 -0.03 -29.23 -0.13
N ASN A 82 -0.42 -28.36 -1.07
CA ASN A 82 -0.98 -28.75 -2.36
C ASN A 82 -0.40 -27.92 -3.52
N PRO A 83 0.85 -28.20 -3.96
CA PRO A 83 1.44 -27.51 -5.11
C PRO A 83 0.69 -27.89 -6.40
N PRO A 84 0.32 -26.92 -7.27
CA PRO A 84 -0.38 -27.19 -8.52
C PRO A 84 0.47 -27.96 -9.53
N TYR A 85 1.79 -27.83 -9.44
CA TYR A 85 2.78 -28.61 -10.20
C TYR A 85 4.07 -28.74 -9.38
N ARG A 86 4.90 -29.71 -9.76
CA ARG A 86 6.20 -29.95 -9.11
C ARG A 86 7.34 -29.92 -10.10
N ASN A 87 8.45 -29.33 -9.67
CA ASN A 87 9.73 -29.36 -10.32
C ASN A 87 10.84 -29.38 -9.26
N SER A 88 12.09 -29.59 -9.68
CA SER A 88 13.23 -29.71 -8.75
C SER A 88 13.43 -28.49 -7.86
N ARG A 89 13.09 -27.30 -8.35
CA ARG A 89 13.19 -26.05 -7.60
C ARG A 89 12.09 -25.91 -6.56
N ILE A 90 10.84 -26.21 -6.91
CA ILE A 90 9.69 -26.24 -5.99
C ILE A 90 9.95 -27.25 -4.87
N ASP A 91 10.40 -28.46 -5.21
CA ASP A 91 10.70 -29.48 -4.21
C ASP A 91 11.82 -29.03 -3.25
N ALA A 92 12.86 -28.35 -3.76
CA ALA A 92 13.91 -27.79 -2.93
C ALA A 92 13.40 -26.65 -2.01
N LEU A 93 12.54 -25.76 -2.51
CA LEU A 93 11.93 -24.69 -1.72
C LEU A 93 11.02 -25.23 -0.61
N ILE A 94 10.18 -26.23 -0.93
CA ILE A 94 9.35 -26.96 0.03
C ILE A 94 10.22 -27.62 1.10
N HIS A 95 11.29 -28.31 0.70
CA HIS A 95 12.21 -28.93 1.63
C HIS A 95 12.85 -27.91 2.58
N ASN A 96 13.33 -26.79 2.04
CA ASN A 96 13.93 -25.71 2.84
C ASN A 96 12.94 -25.11 3.83
N TYR A 97 11.68 -24.93 3.42
CA TYR A 97 10.61 -24.45 4.31
C TYR A 97 10.37 -25.40 5.47
N HIS A 98 10.29 -26.71 5.21
CA HIS A 98 10.11 -27.70 6.27
C HIS A 98 11.34 -27.86 7.18
N ALA A 99 12.54 -27.70 6.63
CA ALA A 99 13.79 -27.81 7.39
C ALA A 99 14.00 -26.62 8.35
N ASP A 100 13.69 -25.40 7.90
CA ASP A 100 13.84 -24.18 8.71
C ASP A 100 12.72 -23.16 8.42
N PRO A 101 11.50 -23.38 8.94
CA PRO A 101 10.35 -22.51 8.68
C PRO A 101 10.54 -21.09 9.23
N GLY A 102 11.46 -20.90 10.19
CA GLY A 102 11.78 -19.60 10.77
C GLY A 102 12.34 -18.61 9.75
N ARG A 103 13.15 -19.08 8.80
CA ARG A 103 13.71 -18.25 7.70
C ARG A 103 12.65 -17.66 6.78
N PHE A 104 11.46 -18.23 6.77
CA PHE A 104 10.35 -17.79 5.93
C PHE A 104 9.39 -16.84 6.66
N TYR A 105 9.78 -16.38 7.85
CA TYR A 105 9.03 -15.41 8.66
C TYR A 105 7.62 -15.88 9.02
N ARG A 106 7.47 -17.18 9.28
CA ARG A 106 6.19 -17.88 9.53
C ARG A 106 5.30 -17.14 10.54
N GLU A 107 5.89 -16.70 11.65
CA GLU A 107 5.19 -16.04 12.77
C GLU A 107 4.86 -14.55 12.51
N THR A 108 5.15 -14.03 11.31
CA THR A 108 4.86 -12.63 10.99
C THR A 108 3.36 -12.42 10.79
N PRO A 109 2.76 -11.42 11.44
CA PRO A 109 1.34 -11.14 11.26
C PRO A 109 0.98 -10.76 9.81
N PHE A 110 -0.02 -11.45 9.28
CA PHE A 110 -0.47 -11.38 7.90
C PHE A 110 -2.00 -11.51 7.87
N GLN A 111 -2.71 -10.38 7.94
CA GLN A 111 -4.17 -10.36 7.82
C GLN A 111 -4.56 -10.36 6.34
N ALA A 112 -5.05 -11.50 5.86
CA ALA A 112 -5.39 -11.71 4.47
C ALA A 112 -6.62 -12.61 4.31
N THR A 113 -7.22 -12.57 3.14
CA THR A 113 -8.17 -13.59 2.69
C THR A 113 -7.52 -14.40 1.59
N LEU A 114 -7.42 -15.71 1.79
CA LEU A 114 -6.92 -16.67 0.82
C LEU A 114 -8.08 -17.17 -0.02
N TYR A 115 -7.90 -17.26 -1.33
CA TYR A 115 -8.90 -17.70 -2.28
C TYR A 115 -8.44 -18.99 -2.94
N PHE A 116 -9.42 -19.85 -3.19
CA PHE A 116 -9.19 -21.16 -3.72
C PHE A 116 -10.28 -21.56 -4.71
N LYS A 117 -9.89 -22.38 -5.67
CA LYS A 117 -10.78 -23.06 -6.60
C LYS A 117 -10.91 -24.52 -6.14
N ARG A 118 -12.12 -25.09 -6.26
CA ARG A 118 -12.30 -26.54 -6.19
C ARG A 118 -12.25 -27.13 -7.58
N ASP A 119 -11.33 -28.08 -7.78
CA ASP A 119 -11.25 -28.87 -9.00
C ASP A 119 -11.03 -30.34 -8.63
N ASN A 120 -11.87 -31.23 -9.14
CA ASN A 120 -11.80 -32.69 -8.88
C ASN A 120 -11.61 -33.11 -7.40
N GLY A 121 -12.15 -32.33 -6.45
CA GLY A 121 -12.02 -32.59 -5.01
C GLY A 121 -10.73 -32.08 -4.35
N ALA A 122 -9.80 -31.53 -5.13
CA ALA A 122 -8.62 -30.83 -4.65
C ALA A 122 -8.90 -29.33 -4.43
N GLU A 123 -8.16 -28.77 -3.48
CA GLU A 123 -8.24 -27.38 -3.04
C GLU A 123 -7.05 -26.61 -3.62
N ASP A 124 -7.27 -25.88 -4.73
CA ASP A 124 -6.20 -25.18 -5.44
C ASP A 124 -6.16 -23.72 -5.03
N TYR A 125 -5.02 -23.28 -4.47
CA TYR A 125 -4.80 -21.89 -4.10
C TYR A 125 -4.56 -21.03 -5.34
N ILE A 126 -5.43 -20.04 -5.56
CA ILE A 126 -5.41 -19.17 -6.76
C ILE A 126 -4.91 -17.75 -6.44
N GLY A 127 -4.84 -17.39 -5.16
CA GLY A 127 -4.38 -16.07 -4.76
C GLY A 127 -4.95 -15.60 -3.43
N SER A 128 -4.66 -14.34 -3.11
CA SER A 128 -5.09 -13.73 -1.84
C SER A 128 -5.31 -12.24 -2.00
N ASN A 129 -6.00 -11.65 -1.05
CA ASN A 129 -5.98 -10.21 -0.85
C ASN A 129 -5.54 -9.87 0.57
N ARG A 130 -5.05 -8.64 0.74
CA ARG A 130 -4.54 -8.13 2.01
C ARG A 130 -4.75 -6.64 2.11
N ILE A 131 -5.00 -6.22 3.35
CA ILE A 131 -4.97 -4.81 3.74
C ILE A 131 -3.68 -4.53 4.49
N LYS A 132 -2.93 -3.51 4.05
CA LYS A 132 -1.74 -3.05 4.76
C LYS A 132 -2.17 -2.36 6.06
N ARG A 133 -1.56 -2.78 7.16
CA ARG A 133 -1.85 -2.21 8.48
C ARG A 133 -1.51 -0.72 8.51
N VAL A 134 -2.35 0.05 9.19
CA VAL A 134 -2.20 1.51 9.35
C VAL A 134 -0.82 1.89 9.91
N HIS A 135 -0.31 1.15 10.90
CA HIS A 135 1.04 1.37 11.43
C HIS A 135 2.13 1.22 10.36
N ARG A 136 2.02 0.21 9.47
CA ARG A 136 2.96 0.02 8.37
C ARG A 136 2.82 1.11 7.30
N LEU A 137 1.61 1.61 7.07
CA LEU A 137 1.38 2.76 6.19
C LEU A 137 2.01 4.03 6.77
N ALA A 138 1.87 4.27 8.08
CA ALA A 138 2.52 5.37 8.78
C ALA A 138 4.05 5.27 8.69
N GLU A 139 4.65 4.10 8.96
CA GLU A 139 6.10 3.88 8.79
C GLU A 139 6.57 4.16 7.35
N LYS A 140 5.85 3.64 6.34
CA LYS A 140 6.17 3.87 4.92
C LYS A 140 6.06 5.36 4.57
N SER A 141 5.07 6.04 5.12
CA SER A 141 4.84 7.47 4.91
C SER A 141 5.95 8.30 5.56
N ALA A 142 6.29 8.02 6.81
CA ALA A 142 7.39 8.67 7.51
C ALA A 142 8.71 8.49 6.77
N ARG A 143 9.02 7.28 6.28
CA ARG A 143 10.22 7.04 5.47
C ARG A 143 10.25 7.91 4.22
N LYS A 144 9.15 7.95 3.45
CA LYS A 144 9.05 8.80 2.26
C LYS A 144 9.25 10.29 2.57
N ILE A 145 8.70 10.78 3.69
CA ILE A 145 8.93 12.16 4.15
C ILE A 145 10.41 12.40 4.49
N ILE A 146 11.04 11.46 5.21
CA ILE A 146 12.46 11.56 5.58
C ILE A 146 13.34 11.57 4.33
N ASP A 147 13.09 10.66 3.38
CA ASP A 147 13.82 10.58 2.12
C ASP A 147 13.68 11.91 1.34
N MET A 148 12.47 12.47 1.28
CA MET A 148 12.20 13.77 0.65
C MET A 148 12.97 14.92 1.34
N ILE A 149 12.97 14.96 2.68
CA ILE A 149 13.71 15.97 3.46
C ILE A 149 15.21 15.84 3.18
N PHE A 150 15.73 14.62 3.20
CA PHE A 150 17.14 14.35 2.93
C PHE A 150 17.53 14.77 1.50
N ASP A 151 16.72 14.42 0.50
CA ASP A 151 16.95 14.81 -0.88
C ASP A 151 16.91 16.33 -1.07
N ALA A 152 16.04 17.05 -0.33
CA ALA A 152 16.00 18.51 -0.35
C ALA A 152 17.28 19.11 0.25
N ILE A 153 17.78 18.59 1.38
CA ILE A 153 19.05 19.03 1.98
C ILE A 153 20.21 18.77 1.01
N ARG A 154 20.27 17.57 0.42
CA ARG A 154 21.32 17.23 -0.55
C ARG A 154 21.32 18.17 -1.75
N LYS A 155 20.15 18.46 -2.34
CA LYS A 155 20.02 19.41 -3.46
C LYS A 155 20.51 20.81 -3.08
N HIS A 156 20.25 21.28 -1.86
CA HIS A 156 20.77 22.56 -1.40
C HIS A 156 22.29 22.56 -1.18
N ALA A 157 22.84 21.49 -0.60
CA ALA A 157 24.28 21.33 -0.46
C ALA A 157 24.98 21.27 -1.84
N ASP A 158 24.36 20.61 -2.81
CA ASP A 158 24.81 20.55 -4.19
C ASP A 158 24.92 21.95 -4.82
N VAL A 159 23.92 22.82 -4.59
CA VAL A 159 23.94 24.22 -5.05
C VAL A 159 25.08 25.01 -4.41
N LEU A 160 25.31 24.86 -3.10
CA LEU A 160 26.42 25.53 -2.41
C LEU A 160 27.79 25.09 -2.97
N ALA A 161 27.94 23.79 -3.25
CA ALA A 161 29.14 23.26 -3.87
C ALA A 161 29.34 23.80 -5.30
N ASP A 162 28.26 23.91 -6.08
CA ASP A 162 28.27 24.52 -7.42
C ASP A 162 28.67 26.01 -7.37
N GLU A 163 28.15 26.78 -6.41
CA GLU A 163 28.52 28.18 -6.20
C GLU A 163 30.01 28.34 -5.86
N ARG A 164 30.54 27.48 -4.97
CA ARG A 164 31.98 27.48 -4.65
C ARG A 164 32.83 27.12 -5.86
N ALA A 165 32.47 26.08 -6.61
CA ALA A 165 33.20 25.69 -7.82
C ALA A 165 33.25 26.86 -8.83
N ARG A 166 32.12 27.56 -9.04
CA ARG A 166 32.06 28.77 -9.88
C ARG A 166 32.95 29.89 -9.35
N PHE A 167 32.97 30.13 -8.03
CA PHE A 167 33.82 31.14 -7.41
C PHE A 167 35.31 30.86 -7.64
N LEU A 168 35.71 29.58 -7.62
CA LEU A 168 37.08 29.14 -7.89
C LEU A 168 37.39 29.01 -9.39
N GLY A 169 36.42 29.25 -10.27
CA GLY A 169 36.59 29.14 -11.72
C GLY A 169 36.84 27.71 -12.23
N ILE A 170 36.49 26.69 -11.44
CA ILE A 170 36.70 25.28 -11.77
C ILE A 170 35.37 24.54 -11.98
N PRO A 171 35.34 23.47 -12.80
CA PRO A 171 34.21 22.56 -12.85
C PRO A 171 33.97 21.84 -11.52
N ARG A 172 32.70 21.58 -11.16
CA ARG A 172 32.34 20.90 -9.90
C ARG A 172 33.02 19.55 -9.68
N HIS A 173 33.22 18.76 -10.73
CA HIS A 173 33.88 17.45 -10.61
C HIS A 173 35.38 17.54 -10.25
N GLN A 174 35.99 18.73 -10.33
CA GLN A 174 37.38 19.00 -9.92
C GLN A 174 37.47 19.62 -8.53
N LEU A 175 36.34 19.91 -7.89
CA LEU A 175 36.29 20.52 -6.56
C LEU A 175 36.59 19.46 -5.49
N LEU A 176 37.80 19.51 -4.93
CA LEU A 176 38.15 18.74 -3.74
C LEU A 176 37.79 19.53 -2.49
N THR A 177 36.75 19.09 -1.79
CA THR A 177 36.25 19.77 -0.58
C THR A 177 36.65 18.97 0.66
N PRO A 178 37.30 19.59 1.66
CA PRO A 178 37.55 18.95 2.95
C PRO A 178 36.25 18.47 3.62
N GLN A 179 36.31 17.37 4.37
CA GLN A 179 35.12 16.81 5.04
C GLN A 179 34.44 17.78 6.00
N GLU A 180 35.21 18.62 6.68
CA GLU A 180 34.71 19.66 7.59
C GLU A 180 33.87 20.70 6.84
N GLU A 181 34.34 21.13 5.66
CA GLU A 181 33.59 22.07 4.81
C GLU A 181 32.32 21.45 4.25
N MET A 182 32.38 20.21 3.76
CA MET A 182 31.18 19.49 3.31
C MET A 182 30.15 19.38 4.44
N THR A 183 30.60 19.04 5.65
CA THR A 183 29.71 18.94 6.81
C THR A 183 29.07 20.28 7.14
N ALA A 184 29.84 21.37 7.13
CA ALA A 184 29.33 22.72 7.37
C ALA A 184 28.32 23.18 6.30
N GLU A 185 28.47 22.74 5.05
CA GLU A 185 27.51 23.02 3.98
C GLU A 185 26.21 22.23 4.16
N PHE A 186 26.29 20.96 4.53
CA PHE A 186 25.12 20.16 4.89
C PHE A 186 24.35 20.78 6.06
N LEU A 187 25.05 21.22 7.12
CA LEU A 187 24.42 21.91 8.25
C LEU A 187 23.77 23.24 7.85
N ARG A 188 24.39 23.99 6.92
CA ARG A 188 23.78 25.23 6.38
C ARG A 188 22.51 24.93 5.57
N ALA A 189 22.55 23.90 4.72
CA ALA A 189 21.40 23.44 3.94
C ALA A 189 20.25 22.96 4.83
N GLU A 190 20.56 22.19 5.88
CA GLU A 190 19.60 21.75 6.90
C GLU A 190 18.96 22.94 7.62
N ASN A 191 19.78 23.89 8.13
CA ASN A 191 19.26 25.08 8.81
C ASN A 191 18.34 25.91 7.90
N ARG A 192 18.66 26.04 6.61
CA ARG A 192 17.79 26.73 5.67
C ARG A 192 16.43 26.05 5.55
N LEU A 193 16.41 24.73 5.47
CA LEU A 193 15.18 23.94 5.43
C LEU A 193 14.36 24.08 6.72
N LEU A 194 15.01 24.11 7.89
CA LEU A 194 14.36 24.36 9.17
C LEU A 194 13.70 25.74 9.22
N GLU A 195 14.36 26.78 8.70
CA GLU A 195 13.77 28.10 8.58
C GLU A 195 12.56 28.11 7.62
N ASP A 196 12.62 27.36 6.51
CA ASP A 196 11.48 27.20 5.62
C ASP A 196 10.28 26.56 6.33
N PHE A 197 10.51 25.55 7.16
CA PHE A 197 9.45 24.96 8.00
C PHE A 197 8.88 25.97 9.01
N LYS A 198 9.73 26.71 9.73
CA LYS A 198 9.30 27.73 10.70
C LYS A 198 8.46 28.83 10.06
N GLU A 199 8.86 29.27 8.87
CA GLU A 199 8.18 30.31 8.10
C GLU A 199 6.99 29.79 7.28
N LYS A 200 6.64 28.49 7.42
CA LYS A 200 5.57 27.83 6.66
C LYS A 200 5.73 27.97 5.14
N ARG A 201 6.97 28.10 4.65
CA ARG A 201 7.28 28.13 3.22
C ARG A 201 7.10 26.73 2.63
N LYS A 202 6.39 26.65 1.50
CA LYS A 202 6.14 25.37 0.84
C LYS A 202 7.45 24.78 0.33
N LEU A 203 7.69 23.52 0.66
CA LEU A 203 8.75 22.73 0.03
C LEU A 203 8.46 22.56 -1.46
N HIS A 204 9.29 23.18 -2.31
CA HIS A 204 9.17 23.09 -3.76
C HIS A 204 9.58 21.72 -4.33
N TYR A 205 10.21 20.87 -3.52
CA TYR A 205 10.66 19.53 -3.92
C TYR A 205 9.68 18.41 -3.52
N ALA A 206 8.52 18.76 -2.97
CA ALA A 206 7.53 17.77 -2.56
C ALA A 206 6.72 17.28 -3.77
N GLU A 207 7.29 16.36 -4.56
CA GLU A 207 6.51 15.55 -5.49
C GLU A 207 5.32 14.90 -4.76
N ASP A 208 4.25 14.61 -5.50
CA ASP A 208 3.12 13.90 -4.94
C ASP A 208 3.50 12.45 -4.68
N MET A 209 3.91 12.20 -3.43
CA MET A 209 4.24 10.89 -2.91
C MET A 209 2.97 10.05 -2.78
N VAL A 210 2.77 9.14 -3.74
CA VAL A 210 1.59 8.26 -3.74
C VAL A 210 1.90 6.93 -3.07
N ILE A 211 0.94 6.42 -2.30
CA ILE A 211 0.93 5.07 -1.72
C ILE A 211 -0.31 4.34 -2.24
N ASN A 212 -0.10 3.42 -3.17
CA ASN A 212 -1.17 2.62 -3.78
C ASN A 212 -1.41 1.27 -3.09
N ASP A 213 -0.42 0.74 -2.37
CA ASP A 213 -0.39 -0.61 -1.80
C ASP A 213 -1.05 -0.74 -0.41
N VAL A 214 -2.16 -0.02 -0.22
CA VAL A 214 -3.03 -0.20 0.95
C VAL A 214 -3.86 -1.46 0.82
N ALA A 215 -4.53 -1.60 -0.32
CA ALA A 215 -5.31 -2.74 -0.70
C ALA A 215 -4.51 -3.48 -1.76
N GLY A 216 -4.08 -4.70 -1.42
CA GLY A 216 -3.27 -5.53 -2.28
C GLY A 216 -3.99 -6.82 -2.63
N MET A 217 -3.88 -7.24 -3.87
CA MET A 217 -4.33 -8.54 -4.36
C MET A 217 -3.14 -9.26 -4.97
N LYS A 218 -2.97 -10.53 -4.63
CA LYS A 218 -1.98 -11.43 -5.25
C LYS A 218 -2.76 -12.44 -6.08
N VAL A 219 -2.45 -12.52 -7.37
CA VAL A 219 -3.05 -13.48 -8.30
C VAL A 219 -1.96 -14.47 -8.72
N ILE A 220 -2.26 -15.76 -8.59
CA ILE A 220 -1.38 -16.84 -9.02
C ILE A 220 -1.88 -17.38 -10.34
N ILE A 221 -1.14 -17.10 -11.40
CA ILE A 221 -1.47 -17.51 -12.76
C ILE A 221 -0.18 -17.62 -13.57
N ASP A 222 -0.14 -18.60 -14.46
CA ASP A 222 1.04 -18.80 -15.30
C ASP A 222 1.25 -17.62 -16.25
N ASN A 223 2.51 -17.36 -16.60
CA ASN A 223 2.90 -16.24 -17.46
C ASN A 223 2.18 -16.25 -18.82
N SER A 224 1.89 -17.44 -19.37
CA SER A 224 1.12 -17.60 -20.62
C SER A 224 -0.34 -17.16 -20.50
N GLU A 225 -0.90 -17.19 -19.29
CA GLU A 225 -2.30 -16.93 -19.01
C GLU A 225 -2.57 -15.54 -18.42
N GLN A 226 -1.54 -14.72 -18.18
CA GLN A 226 -1.70 -13.36 -17.63
C GLN A 226 -2.63 -12.47 -18.45
N HIS A 227 -2.72 -12.68 -19.77
CA HIS A 227 -3.65 -11.94 -20.63
C HIS A 227 -5.11 -12.10 -20.19
N ARG A 228 -5.49 -13.28 -19.65
CA ARG A 228 -6.84 -13.55 -19.14
C ARG A 228 -7.22 -12.63 -17.98
N LEU A 229 -6.25 -12.24 -17.14
CA LEU A 229 -6.48 -11.28 -16.06
C LEU A 229 -6.70 -9.87 -16.62
N LEU A 230 -5.90 -9.46 -17.61
CA LEU A 230 -6.08 -8.15 -18.25
C LEU A 230 -7.45 -8.07 -18.95
N ASP A 231 -7.85 -9.14 -19.64
CA ASP A 231 -9.18 -9.24 -20.27
C ASP A 231 -10.30 -9.19 -19.22
N ALA A 232 -10.17 -9.95 -18.12
CA ALA A 232 -11.15 -9.94 -17.04
C ALA A 232 -11.29 -8.55 -16.41
N LEU A 233 -10.18 -7.85 -16.16
CA LEU A 233 -10.18 -6.48 -15.66
C LEU A 233 -10.77 -5.49 -16.68
N GLY A 234 -10.49 -5.68 -17.98
CA GLY A 234 -11.00 -4.82 -19.06
C GLY A 234 -12.51 -4.98 -19.32
N LEU A 235 -13.10 -6.12 -18.96
CA LEU A 235 -14.55 -6.34 -19.04
C LEU A 235 -15.32 -5.72 -17.87
N MET A 236 -14.63 -5.33 -16.80
CA MET A 236 -15.24 -4.69 -15.63
C MET A 236 -15.43 -3.19 -15.90
N SER A 237 -16.68 -2.74 -16.07
CA SER A 237 -16.99 -1.33 -16.34
C SER A 237 -16.71 -0.38 -15.18
N ASP A 238 -16.52 -0.91 -13.98
CA ASP A 238 -16.18 -0.21 -12.74
C ASP A 238 -14.66 -0.20 -12.46
N CYS A 239 -13.84 -0.57 -13.43
CA CYS A 239 -12.41 -0.84 -13.28
C CYS A 239 -11.58 -0.25 -14.44
N GLU A 240 -10.42 0.31 -14.13
CA GLU A 240 -9.45 0.80 -15.13
C GLU A 240 -8.03 0.49 -14.68
N ILE A 241 -7.19 -0.02 -15.59
CA ILE A 241 -5.77 -0.25 -15.34
C ILE A 241 -5.02 1.07 -15.53
N VAL A 242 -4.46 1.60 -14.46
CA VAL A 242 -3.72 2.88 -14.44
C VAL A 242 -2.23 2.67 -14.73
N GLU A 243 -1.68 1.57 -14.24
CA GLU A 243 -0.26 1.25 -14.38
C GLU A 243 -0.07 -0.25 -14.57
N ASN A 244 0.91 -0.61 -15.41
CA ASN A 244 1.31 -1.98 -15.65
C ASN A 244 2.84 -2.03 -15.74
N GLU A 245 3.47 -2.53 -14.68
CA GLU A 245 4.92 -2.63 -14.56
C GLU A 245 5.35 -4.09 -14.49
N ARG A 246 6.28 -4.49 -15.37
CA ARG A 246 6.86 -5.84 -15.35
C ARG A 246 8.20 -5.80 -14.63
N HIS A 247 8.32 -6.61 -13.57
CA HIS A 247 9.58 -6.82 -12.87
C HIS A 247 10.24 -8.11 -13.35
N SER A 248 11.52 -8.01 -13.71
CA SER A 248 12.36 -9.16 -14.08
C SER A 248 13.66 -9.16 -13.28
N GLY A 249 14.08 -10.32 -12.79
CA GLY A 249 15.35 -10.48 -12.06
C GLY A 249 15.33 -11.62 -11.07
N LYS A 250 15.70 -11.34 -9.81
CA LYS A 250 15.66 -12.34 -8.71
C LYS A 250 14.24 -12.75 -8.32
N TYR A 251 13.26 -11.91 -8.66
CA TYR A 251 11.83 -12.12 -8.45
C TYR A 251 11.11 -11.58 -9.68
N ASN A 252 10.29 -12.42 -10.31
CA ASN A 252 9.56 -12.09 -11.54
C ASN A 252 8.07 -11.94 -11.21
N ALA A 253 7.51 -10.77 -11.52
CA ALA A 253 6.10 -10.49 -11.31
C ALA A 253 5.64 -9.33 -12.20
N THR A 254 4.35 -9.29 -12.47
CA THR A 254 3.68 -8.14 -13.07
C THR A 254 2.94 -7.40 -11.97
N ASN A 255 3.24 -6.12 -11.78
CA ASN A 255 2.56 -5.24 -10.85
C ASN A 255 1.57 -4.36 -11.61
N LEU A 256 0.32 -4.34 -11.17
CA LEU A 256 -0.74 -3.51 -11.75
C LEU A 256 -1.26 -2.56 -10.69
N ILE A 257 -1.44 -1.29 -11.06
CA ILE A 257 -2.26 -0.36 -10.30
C ILE A 257 -3.60 -0.22 -11.01
N VAL A 258 -4.67 -0.48 -10.28
CA VAL A 258 -6.03 -0.48 -10.82
C VAL A 258 -6.86 0.57 -10.09
N SER A 259 -7.53 1.43 -10.84
CA SER A 259 -8.58 2.34 -10.37
C SER A 259 -9.89 1.58 -10.39
N PHE A 260 -10.54 1.48 -9.23
CA PHE A 260 -11.80 0.76 -9.06
C PHE A 260 -12.86 1.71 -8.48
N LYS A 261 -14.09 1.62 -8.97
CA LYS A 261 -15.27 2.33 -8.46
C LYS A 261 -16.12 1.37 -7.63
N PRO A 262 -15.95 1.33 -6.28
CA PRO A 262 -16.63 0.33 -5.47
C PRO A 262 -18.15 0.54 -5.42
N PRO A 263 -18.95 -0.55 -5.38
CA PRO A 263 -20.41 -0.45 -5.25
C PRO A 263 -20.80 0.02 -3.85
N ARG A 264 -20.98 1.35 -3.70
CA ARG A 264 -21.24 1.99 -2.39
C ARG A 264 -22.49 1.44 -1.69
N GLU A 265 -23.55 1.14 -2.43
CA GLU A 265 -24.79 0.60 -1.87
C GLU A 265 -24.56 -0.77 -1.22
N GLU A 266 -23.87 -1.68 -1.90
CA GLU A 266 -23.51 -3.00 -1.37
C GLU A 266 -22.59 -2.89 -0.15
N ILE A 267 -21.64 -1.96 -0.18
CA ILE A 267 -20.75 -1.69 0.95
C ILE A 267 -21.53 -1.18 2.15
N LEU A 268 -22.54 -0.33 1.95
CA LEU A 268 -23.35 0.29 3.01
C LEU A 268 -24.49 -0.60 3.51
N ALA A 269 -24.86 -1.65 2.78
CA ALA A 269 -25.90 -2.59 3.18
C ALA A 269 -25.58 -3.32 4.50
N GLN A 270 -24.29 -3.43 4.84
CA GLN A 270 -23.85 -4.05 6.09
C GLN A 270 -23.58 -2.99 7.18
N PRO A 271 -24.13 -3.13 8.39
CA PRO A 271 -23.82 -2.22 9.49
C PRO A 271 -22.35 -2.35 9.92
N LEU A 272 -21.82 -1.34 10.61
CA LEU A 272 -20.50 -1.40 11.23
C LEU A 272 -20.43 -2.56 12.23
N SER A 273 -19.25 -3.19 12.34
CA SER A 273 -19.04 -4.24 13.33
C SER A 273 -19.03 -3.67 14.74
N GLU A 274 -19.39 -4.51 15.73
CA GLU A 274 -19.41 -4.13 17.15
C GLU A 274 -18.10 -3.49 17.60
N LYS A 275 -16.96 -4.02 17.13
CA LYS A 275 -15.64 -3.46 17.45
C LYS A 275 -15.48 -2.01 16.99
N ILE A 276 -15.96 -1.68 15.79
CA ILE A 276 -15.86 -0.31 15.27
C ILE A 276 -16.86 0.60 15.97
N VAL A 277 -18.08 0.12 16.22
CA VAL A 277 -19.09 0.84 17.00
C VAL A 277 -18.57 1.18 18.39
N GLU A 278 -17.91 0.23 19.07
CA GLU A 278 -17.34 0.47 20.40
C GLU A 278 -16.23 1.53 20.38
N ILE A 279 -15.36 1.50 19.37
CA ILE A 279 -14.33 2.54 19.18
C ILE A 279 -14.96 3.92 18.97
N MET A 280 -16.06 4.00 18.22
CA MET A 280 -16.78 5.25 17.99
C MET A 280 -17.55 5.72 19.23
N ARG A 281 -18.06 4.78 20.04
CA ARG A 281 -18.71 5.05 21.33
C ARG A 281 -17.78 5.71 22.34
N ILE A 282 -16.53 5.24 22.43
CA ILE A 282 -15.50 5.88 23.26
C ILE A 282 -15.27 7.34 22.84
N ARG A 283 -15.56 7.68 21.58
CA ARG A 283 -15.47 9.03 21.01
C ARG A 283 -16.79 9.80 21.00
N GLY A 284 -17.79 9.32 21.73
CA GLY A 284 -19.06 10.01 21.92
C GLY A 284 -20.13 9.75 20.86
N LEU A 285 -19.92 8.81 19.94
CA LEU A 285 -20.95 8.43 18.94
C LEU A 285 -21.68 7.16 19.36
N ASN A 286 -23.01 7.21 19.40
CA ASN A 286 -23.79 6.00 19.61
C ASN A 286 -23.80 5.08 18.35
N PRO A 287 -24.34 3.85 18.41
CA PRO A 287 -24.33 2.93 17.28
C PRO A 287 -25.03 3.44 16.01
N GLU A 288 -26.16 4.12 16.14
CA GLU A 288 -26.91 4.67 15.00
C GLU A 288 -26.14 5.84 14.37
N GLU A 289 -25.61 6.74 15.20
CA GLU A 289 -24.76 7.85 14.77
C GLU A 289 -23.50 7.35 14.08
N SER A 290 -22.90 6.27 14.57
CA SER A 290 -21.70 5.68 13.97
C SER A 290 -21.98 5.15 12.56
N ASN A 291 -23.10 4.44 12.38
CA ASN A 291 -23.51 3.93 11.07
C ASN A 291 -23.86 5.07 10.11
N ARG A 292 -24.59 6.10 10.57
CA ARG A 292 -24.89 7.29 9.78
C ARG A 292 -23.62 8.03 9.37
N ALA A 293 -22.70 8.25 10.32
CA ALA A 293 -21.42 8.89 10.05
C ALA A 293 -20.56 8.11 9.06
N PHE A 294 -20.63 6.77 9.07
CA PHE A 294 -19.97 5.93 8.07
C PHE A 294 -20.63 6.06 6.69
N ALA A 295 -21.96 6.08 6.62
CA ALA A 295 -22.67 6.29 5.36
C ALA A 295 -22.35 7.66 4.73
N GLU A 296 -22.35 8.73 5.54
CA GLU A 296 -21.93 10.07 5.11
C GLU A 296 -20.47 10.10 4.66
N PHE A 297 -19.59 9.42 5.39
CA PHE A 297 -18.18 9.29 5.05
C PHE A 297 -17.99 8.64 3.67
N VAL A 298 -18.68 7.53 3.40
CA VAL A 298 -18.64 6.84 2.11
C VAL A 298 -19.26 7.69 1.00
N GLY A 299 -20.39 8.36 1.28
CA GLY A 299 -21.11 9.19 0.32
C GLY A 299 -20.32 10.42 -0.14
N SER A 300 -19.60 11.06 0.78
CA SER A 300 -18.83 12.29 0.50
C SER A 300 -17.39 12.04 0.01
N GLY A 301 -16.90 10.80 0.06
CA GLY A 301 -15.56 10.44 -0.39
C GLY A 301 -15.40 10.41 -1.92
N GLU A 302 -14.18 10.14 -2.38
CA GLU A 302 -13.84 9.97 -3.79
C GLU A 302 -14.63 8.82 -4.43
N GLU A 303 -14.99 8.94 -5.71
CA GLU A 303 -15.72 7.89 -6.42
C GLU A 303 -14.88 6.64 -6.65
N THR A 304 -13.58 6.82 -6.87
CA THR A 304 -12.64 5.76 -7.21
C THR A 304 -11.50 5.65 -6.20
N VAL A 305 -11.05 4.41 -5.99
CA VAL A 305 -9.90 4.05 -5.16
C VAL A 305 -8.90 3.28 -6.00
N CYS A 306 -7.61 3.39 -5.67
CA CYS A 306 -6.59 2.55 -6.31
C CYS A 306 -6.26 1.35 -5.43
N LEU A 307 -6.03 0.21 -6.08
CA LEU A 307 -5.52 -1.02 -5.48
C LEU A 307 -4.36 -1.57 -6.28
N GLU A 308 -3.48 -2.31 -5.61
CA GLU A 308 -2.32 -2.98 -6.22
C GLU A 308 -2.66 -4.45 -6.50
N ILE A 309 -2.38 -4.93 -7.71
CA ILE A 309 -2.47 -6.35 -8.06
C ILE A 309 -1.07 -6.83 -8.44
N ILE A 310 -0.55 -7.80 -7.70
CA ILE A 310 0.70 -8.47 -8.04
C ILE A 310 0.36 -9.83 -8.64
N VAL A 311 0.86 -10.07 -9.84
CA VAL A 311 0.67 -11.30 -10.59
C VAL A 311 2.00 -12.04 -10.66
N SER A 312 2.01 -13.31 -10.29
CA SER A 312 3.16 -14.19 -10.53
C SER A 312 2.69 -15.62 -10.71
N ASP A 313 3.57 -16.46 -11.23
CA ASP A 313 3.35 -17.90 -11.16
C ASP A 313 3.54 -18.42 -9.71
N TYR A 314 3.28 -19.72 -9.54
CA TYR A 314 3.39 -20.40 -8.26
C TYR A 314 4.83 -20.45 -7.74
N GLU A 315 5.80 -20.70 -8.63
CA GLU A 315 7.21 -20.84 -8.26
C GLU A 315 7.80 -19.53 -7.71
N GLU A 316 7.46 -18.39 -8.31
CA GLU A 316 7.88 -17.06 -7.84
C GLU A 316 7.24 -16.65 -6.51
N MET A 317 6.14 -17.29 -6.14
CA MET A 317 5.42 -16.99 -4.90
C MET A 317 5.91 -17.80 -3.68
N LEU A 318 6.47 -18.99 -3.93
CA LEU A 318 6.90 -19.97 -2.94
C LEU A 318 8.08 -19.49 -2.08
#